data_AF-A0A2N2YKE2-F1
#
_entry.id   AF-A0A2N2YKE2-F1
#
_cell.length_a   1.000
_cell.length_b   1.000
_cell.length_c   1.000
_cell.angle_alpha   90.00
_cell.angle_beta   90.00
_cell.angle_gamma   90.00
#
_symmetry.space_group_name_H-M   'P 1'
#
loop_
_entity.id
_entity.type
_entity.pdbx_description
1 polymer ?
#
loop_
_entity_poly.entity_id
_entity_poly.type
_entity_poly.pdbx_seq_one_letter_code
_entity_poly.pdbx_strand_id
1 'polypeptide(L)'
;MIIYFEIKKKLQTDKTNYVFLDEVQNIPHFEKLVDGLFATENTDVYITGSNASLLSSELATSLSGRYIEISILPFSFKEYLSARKIDTSNKYLNYEALFFDYVNETLLPKGVELRESGYDKIYEYLEAIYTTIIEKDITQRHQINDKRAFSNIVKFVSSSIGNPLSPSNISKTLKQDGQNIHHTTIEKYLEYLVESFVFYKVNRFDLKGKKQLAT
;
A
#
# COMPACT_ATOMS: atom_id res chain seq x y z
N MET A 1 -20.52 -12.16 -11.07
CA MET A 1 -21.99 -12.32 -11.17
C MET A 1 -22.56 -13.31 -10.15
N ILE A 2 -21.94 -14.48 -9.92
CA ILE A 2 -22.40 -15.45 -8.90
C ILE A 2 -22.42 -14.85 -7.48
N ILE A 3 -21.35 -14.15 -7.09
CA ILE A 3 -21.24 -13.53 -5.75
C ILE A 3 -22.40 -12.55 -5.46
N TYR A 4 -22.80 -11.72 -6.43
CA TYR A 4 -23.91 -10.78 -6.28
C TYR A 4 -25.21 -11.49 -5.87
N PHE A 5 -25.57 -12.56 -6.58
CA PHE A 5 -26.81 -13.29 -6.30
C PHE A 5 -26.76 -14.01 -4.95
N GLU A 6 -25.60 -14.54 -4.55
CA GLU A 6 -25.42 -15.16 -3.24
C GLU A 6 -25.55 -14.15 -2.09
N ILE A 7 -25.06 -12.93 -2.25
CA ILE A 7 -25.27 -11.84 -1.29
C ILE A 7 -26.74 -11.45 -1.28
N LYS A 8 -27.36 -11.24 -2.45
CA LYS A 8 -28.74 -10.78 -2.58
C LYS A 8 -29.76 -11.70 -1.89
N LYS A 9 -29.54 -13.02 -1.94
CA LYS A 9 -30.38 -14.01 -1.24
C LYS A 9 -30.37 -13.85 0.29
N LYS A 10 -29.33 -13.23 0.85
CA LYS A 10 -29.16 -13.02 2.29
C LYS A 10 -29.64 -11.65 2.76
N LEU A 11 -29.98 -10.74 1.84
CA LEU A 11 -30.46 -9.41 2.18
C LEU A 11 -31.87 -9.50 2.77
N GLN A 12 -32.12 -8.67 3.78
CA GLN A 12 -33.42 -8.52 4.42
C GLN A 12 -34.10 -7.28 3.84
N THR A 13 -35.27 -7.43 3.22
CA THR A 13 -35.96 -6.33 2.51
C THR A 13 -36.36 -5.18 3.43
N ASP A 14 -36.74 -5.49 4.67
CA ASP A 14 -37.35 -4.54 5.60
C ASP A 14 -36.34 -3.94 6.59
N LYS A 15 -35.04 -4.13 6.35
CA LYS A 15 -33.96 -3.65 7.22
C LYS A 15 -32.80 -3.12 6.40
N THR A 16 -32.05 -2.21 6.99
CA THR A 16 -30.75 -1.81 6.45
C THR A 16 -29.78 -2.98 6.52
N ASN A 17 -29.18 -3.32 5.38
CA ASN A 17 -28.19 -4.36 5.19
C ASN A 17 -26.82 -3.71 5.05
N TYR A 18 -25.83 -4.22 5.79
CA TYR A 18 -24.44 -3.78 5.69
C TYR A 18 -23.64 -4.87 5.00
N VAL A 19 -23.03 -4.55 3.86
CA VAL A 19 -22.24 -5.49 3.07
C VAL A 19 -20.78 -5.09 3.13
N PHE A 20 -19.96 -5.94 3.74
CA PHE A 20 -18.52 -5.77 3.81
C PHE A 20 -17.85 -6.70 2.80
N LEU A 21 -17.12 -6.12 1.86
CA LEU A 21 -16.33 -6.86 0.89
C LEU A 21 -14.85 -6.61 1.15
N ASP A 22 -14.15 -7.67 1.54
CA ASP A 22 -12.72 -7.60 1.84
C ASP A 22 -11.88 -7.91 0.60
N GLU A 23 -10.77 -7.18 0.43
CA GLU A 23 -9.78 -7.36 -0.64
C GLU A 23 -10.42 -7.48 -2.04
N VAL A 24 -11.26 -6.50 -2.39
CA VAL A 24 -12.11 -6.55 -3.58
C VAL A 24 -11.35 -6.65 -4.90
N GLN A 25 -10.07 -6.25 -4.94
CA GLN A 25 -9.21 -6.43 -6.11
C GLN A 25 -8.99 -7.90 -6.49
N ASN A 26 -9.27 -8.84 -5.59
CA ASN A 26 -9.19 -10.28 -5.88
C ASN A 26 -10.48 -10.80 -6.54
N ILE A 27 -11.53 -9.99 -6.61
CA ILE A 27 -12.81 -10.36 -7.21
C ILE A 27 -12.84 -9.85 -8.66
N PRO A 28 -12.97 -10.73 -9.66
CA PRO A 28 -13.09 -10.29 -11.05
C PRO A 28 -14.33 -9.43 -11.27
N HIS A 29 -14.16 -8.27 -11.91
CA HIS A 29 -15.22 -7.29 -12.19
C HIS A 29 -15.98 -6.83 -10.93
N PHE A 30 -15.25 -6.61 -9.83
CA PHE A 30 -15.83 -6.21 -8.56
C PHE A 30 -16.54 -4.86 -8.62
N GLU A 31 -16.18 -3.98 -9.55
CA GLU A 31 -16.81 -2.69 -9.79
C GLU A 31 -18.31 -2.87 -10.07
N LYS A 32 -18.65 -3.83 -10.94
CA LYS A 32 -20.05 -4.19 -11.27
C LYS A 32 -20.79 -4.81 -10.09
N LEU A 33 -20.07 -5.57 -9.26
CA LEU A 33 -20.64 -6.15 -8.04
C LEU A 33 -21.01 -5.04 -7.05
N VAL A 34 -20.08 -4.12 -6.79
CA VAL A 34 -20.26 -2.97 -5.90
C VAL A 34 -21.38 -2.07 -6.41
N ASP A 35 -21.37 -1.72 -7.70
CA ASP A 35 -22.44 -0.90 -8.32
C ASP A 35 -23.82 -1.55 -8.16
N GLY A 36 -23.93 -2.85 -8.39
CA GLY A 36 -25.20 -3.58 -8.24
C GLY A 36 -25.69 -3.65 -6.78
N LEU A 37 -24.78 -3.79 -5.83
CA LEU A 37 -25.11 -3.80 -4.40
C LEU A 37 -25.50 -2.40 -3.91
N PHE A 38 -24.75 -1.38 -4.33
CA PHE A 38 -25.04 0.02 -4.01
C PHE A 38 -26.40 0.47 -4.56
N ALA A 39 -26.80 -0.02 -5.74
CA ALA A 39 -28.11 0.26 -6.32
C ALA A 39 -29.27 -0.52 -5.66
N THR A 40 -28.98 -1.45 -4.74
CA THR A 40 -30.00 -2.23 -4.04
C THR A 40 -30.54 -1.44 -2.86
N GLU A 41 -31.86 -1.34 -2.73
CA GLU A 41 -32.49 -0.62 -1.61
C GLU A 41 -32.06 -1.18 -0.25
N ASN A 42 -32.05 -0.31 0.77
CA ASN A 42 -31.67 -0.65 2.14
C ASN A 42 -30.32 -1.37 2.23
N THR A 43 -29.35 -1.01 1.40
CA THR A 43 -28.01 -1.63 1.37
C THR A 43 -26.93 -0.56 1.47
N ASP A 44 -26.04 -0.72 2.44
CA ASP A 44 -24.83 0.08 2.60
C ASP A 44 -23.60 -0.80 2.36
N VAL A 45 -22.64 -0.31 1.60
CA VAL A 45 -21.55 -1.13 1.04
C VAL A 45 -20.19 -0.58 1.48
N TYR A 46 -19.42 -1.43 2.14
CA TYR A 46 -18.07 -1.14 2.59
C TYR A 46 -17.11 -2.08 1.88
N ILE A 47 -16.03 -1.50 1.34
CA ILE A 47 -15.01 -2.25 0.62
C ILE A 47 -13.64 -1.96 1.22
N THR A 48 -12.76 -2.96 1.19
CA THR A 48 -11.35 -2.79 1.53
C THR A 48 -10.49 -3.26 0.36
N GLY A 49 -9.27 -2.76 0.30
CA GLY A 49 -8.22 -3.38 -0.49
C GLY A 49 -6.85 -2.83 -0.13
N SER A 50 -5.84 -3.68 -0.33
CA SER A 50 -4.45 -3.46 0.08
C SER A 50 -3.57 -2.79 -0.98
N ASN A 51 -4.15 -2.21 -2.05
CA ASN A 51 -3.40 -1.49 -3.07
C ASN A 51 -4.12 -0.21 -3.56
N ALA A 52 -3.34 0.74 -4.08
CA ALA A 52 -3.83 2.03 -4.53
C ALA A 52 -4.65 1.94 -5.83
N SER A 53 -4.48 0.86 -6.61
CA SER A 53 -5.18 0.64 -7.87
C SER A 53 -6.70 0.53 -7.71
N LEU A 54 -7.18 0.16 -6.52
CA LEU A 54 -8.60 0.06 -6.21
C LEU A 54 -9.34 1.40 -6.43
N LEU A 55 -8.67 2.52 -6.19
CA LEU A 55 -9.26 3.87 -6.25
C LEU A 55 -8.71 4.71 -7.40
N SER A 56 -7.54 4.40 -7.96
CA SER A 56 -7.01 5.08 -9.15
C SER A 56 -7.60 4.58 -10.48
N SER A 57 -8.43 3.52 -10.46
CA SER A 57 -8.93 2.79 -11.63
C SER A 57 -10.38 3.13 -12.03
N GLU A 58 -10.97 2.24 -12.85
CA GLU A 58 -12.36 2.24 -13.33
C GLU A 58 -13.39 2.42 -12.22
N LEU A 59 -13.07 2.11 -10.96
CA LEU A 59 -13.98 2.25 -9.82
C LEU A 59 -14.29 3.70 -9.46
N ALA A 60 -13.27 4.56 -9.39
CA ALA A 60 -13.50 6.00 -9.20
C ALA A 60 -14.28 6.59 -10.38
N THR A 61 -14.06 6.05 -11.57
CA THR A 61 -14.80 6.43 -12.79
C THR A 61 -16.25 5.96 -12.75
N SER A 62 -16.51 4.69 -12.38
CA SER A 62 -17.85 4.06 -12.34
C SER A 62 -18.70 4.58 -11.19
N LEU A 63 -18.09 4.74 -10.01
CA LEU A 63 -18.79 5.29 -8.85
C LEU A 63 -18.93 6.82 -8.93
N SER A 64 -18.13 7.52 -9.73
CA SER A 64 -18.30 8.97 -10.01
C SER A 64 -18.49 9.82 -8.74
N GLY A 65 -17.73 9.54 -7.68
CA GLY A 65 -17.82 10.26 -6.40
C GLY A 65 -18.90 9.76 -5.43
N ARG A 66 -19.59 8.65 -5.72
CA ARG A 66 -20.55 7.99 -4.81
C ARG A 66 -19.87 7.12 -3.73
N TYR A 67 -18.70 7.53 -3.25
CA TYR A 67 -17.95 6.81 -2.23
C TYR A 67 -17.22 7.77 -1.31
N ILE A 68 -16.91 7.30 -0.11
CA ILE A 68 -16.02 7.97 0.82
C ILE A 68 -14.76 7.11 0.93
N GLU A 69 -13.62 7.66 0.53
CA GLU A 69 -12.33 7.02 0.73
C GLU A 69 -11.82 7.28 2.15
N ILE A 70 -11.35 6.22 2.79
CA ILE A 70 -10.66 6.29 4.07
C ILE A 70 -9.32 5.59 3.91
N SER A 71 -8.24 6.36 3.81
CA SER A 71 -6.89 5.80 3.76
C SER A 71 -6.46 5.37 5.17
N ILE A 72 -6.17 4.08 5.34
CA ILE A 72 -5.67 3.53 6.60
C ILE A 72 -4.15 3.52 6.56
N LEU A 73 -3.53 4.35 7.40
CA LEU A 73 -2.09 4.39 7.57
C LEU A 73 -1.65 3.48 8.73
N PRO A 74 -0.36 3.10 8.78
CA PRO A 74 0.23 2.54 9.98
C PRO A 74 0.09 3.50 11.17
N PHE A 75 0.37 2.99 12.37
CA PHE A 75 0.24 3.82 13.57
C PHE A 75 1.07 5.09 13.46
N SER A 76 0.43 6.21 13.76
CA SER A 76 1.13 7.43 14.14
C SER A 76 1.94 7.20 15.42
N PHE A 77 2.92 8.07 15.69
CA PHE A 77 3.71 7.96 16.92
C PHE A 77 2.84 7.96 18.20
N LYS A 78 1.74 8.73 18.21
CA LYS A 78 0.80 8.74 19.34
C LYS A 78 0.08 7.40 19.51
N GLU A 79 -0.39 6.79 18.41
CA GLU A 79 -1.04 5.48 18.43
C GLU A 79 -0.05 4.39 18.82
N TYR A 80 1.19 4.47 18.36
CA TYR A 80 2.27 3.58 18.77
C TYR A 80 2.53 3.61 20.27
N LEU A 81 2.64 4.81 20.87
CA LEU A 81 2.78 4.96 22.33
C LEU A 81 1.58 4.37 23.08
N SER A 82 0.37 4.57 22.53
CA SER A 82 -0.87 4.04 23.10
C SER A 82 -0.92 2.51 23.02
N ALA A 83 -0.53 1.92 21.89
CA ALA A 83 -0.45 0.48 21.67
C ALA A 83 0.59 -0.18 22.59
N ARG A 84 1.71 0.50 22.82
CA ARG A 84 2.74 0.10 23.79
C ARG A 84 2.37 0.39 25.26
N LYS A 85 1.18 0.96 25.52
CA LYS A 85 0.70 1.33 26.86
C LYS A 85 1.67 2.24 27.62
N ILE A 86 2.35 3.14 26.90
CA ILE A 86 3.29 4.11 27.48
C ILE A 86 2.50 5.23 28.15
N ASP A 87 2.80 5.49 29.42
CA ASP A 87 2.23 6.63 30.15
C ASP A 87 2.89 7.95 29.70
N THR A 88 2.22 8.65 28.79
CA THR A 88 2.67 9.95 28.26
C THR A 88 2.54 11.10 29.28
N SER A 89 1.90 10.89 30.43
CA SER A 89 1.83 11.90 31.50
C SER A 89 3.11 11.99 32.33
N ASN A 90 3.98 10.99 32.22
CA ASN A 90 5.27 10.95 32.89
C ASN A 90 6.21 12.05 32.35
N LYS A 91 6.57 13.02 33.20
CA LYS A 91 7.45 14.14 32.85
C LYS A 91 8.89 13.73 32.53
N TYR A 92 9.32 12.54 32.96
CA TYR A 92 10.66 12.01 32.71
C TYR A 92 10.70 11.06 31.50
N LEU A 93 9.61 10.98 30.72
CA LEU A 93 9.54 10.13 29.56
C LEU A 93 10.55 10.57 28.49
N ASN A 94 11.43 9.65 28.08
CA ASN A 94 12.36 9.90 27.00
C ASN A 94 11.68 9.67 25.64
N TYR A 95 11.08 10.72 25.10
CA TYR A 95 10.44 10.68 23.78
C TYR A 95 11.42 10.39 22.64
N GLU A 96 12.69 10.78 22.76
CA GLU A 96 13.70 10.55 21.73
C GLU A 96 13.99 9.06 21.56
N ALA A 97 14.21 8.34 22.66
CA ALA A 97 14.42 6.89 22.64
C ALA A 97 13.18 6.15 22.09
N LEU A 98 11.97 6.56 22.50
CA LEU A 98 10.73 5.96 22.00
C LEU A 98 10.49 6.24 20.51
N PHE A 99 10.87 7.43 20.05
CA PHE A 99 10.79 7.78 18.63
C PHE A 99 11.83 7.00 17.81
N PHE A 100 13.02 6.77 18.38
CA PHE A 100 14.02 5.90 17.76
C PHE A 100 13.52 4.47 17.61
N ASP A 101 12.89 3.91 18.65
CA ASP A 101 12.22 2.60 18.55
C ASP A 101 11.14 2.61 17.45
N TYR A 102 10.29 3.64 17.43
CA TYR A 102 9.18 3.78 16.47
C TYR A 102 9.66 3.76 15.01
N VAL A 103 10.75 4.45 14.71
CA VAL A 103 11.30 4.52 13.34
C VAL A 103 12.05 3.24 12.95
N ASN A 104 12.78 2.62 13.88
CA ASN A 104 13.68 1.51 13.57
C ASN A 104 13.05 0.12 13.74
N GLU A 105 11.97 -0.02 14.49
CA GLU A 105 11.29 -1.30 14.65
C GLU A 105 10.19 -1.45 13.61
N THR A 106 9.06 -0.79 13.84
CA THR A 106 7.88 -0.87 13.01
C THR A 106 6.80 0.06 13.52
N LEU A 107 5.99 0.52 12.58
CA LEU A 107 4.75 1.28 12.78
C LEU A 107 3.50 0.42 12.50
N LEU A 108 3.70 -0.84 12.08
CA LEU A 108 2.61 -1.75 11.77
C LEU A 108 2.02 -2.35 13.05
N PRO A 109 0.69 -2.32 13.24
CA PRO A 109 0.04 -2.73 14.49
C PRO A 109 0.51 -4.10 15.01
N LYS A 110 0.52 -5.10 14.14
CA LYS A 110 0.93 -6.46 14.54
C LYS A 110 2.40 -6.55 14.90
N GLY A 111 3.27 -5.78 14.26
CA GLY A 111 4.68 -5.72 14.62
C GLY A 111 4.90 -5.11 16.01
N VAL A 112 4.10 -4.10 16.37
CA VAL A 112 4.13 -3.49 17.72
C VAL A 112 3.69 -4.51 18.79
N GLU A 113 2.67 -5.32 18.50
CA GLU A 113 2.24 -6.40 19.41
C GLU A 113 3.32 -7.46 19.63
N LEU A 114 4.13 -7.74 18.61
CA LEU A 114 5.20 -8.74 18.67
C LEU A 114 6.43 -8.27 19.45
N ARG A 115 6.50 -7.00 19.86
CA ARG A 115 7.67 -6.45 20.54
C ARG A 115 8.06 -7.22 21.80
N GLU A 116 7.08 -7.62 22.61
CA GLU A 116 7.34 -8.41 23.83
C GLU A 116 7.89 -9.81 23.52
N SER A 117 7.69 -10.31 22.30
CA SER A 117 8.21 -11.61 21.83
C SER A 117 9.64 -11.54 21.30
N GLY A 118 10.21 -10.33 21.15
CA GLY A 118 11.58 -10.12 20.66
C GLY A 118 11.66 -9.43 19.30
N TYR A 119 12.79 -8.73 19.07
CA TYR A 119 13.06 -8.02 17.82
C TYR A 119 13.15 -8.96 16.60
N ASP A 120 13.60 -10.20 16.81
CA ASP A 120 13.63 -11.25 15.81
C ASP A 120 12.22 -11.55 15.27
N LYS A 121 11.21 -11.56 16.15
CA LYS A 121 9.81 -11.78 15.74
C LYS A 121 9.22 -10.62 14.97
N ILE A 122 9.61 -9.39 15.30
CA ILE A 122 9.27 -8.23 14.48
C ILE A 122 9.87 -8.38 13.09
N TYR A 123 11.17 -8.74 13.01
CA TYR A 123 11.88 -8.89 11.74
C TYR A 123 11.28 -10.00 10.87
N GLU A 124 11.04 -11.20 11.42
CA GLU A 124 10.39 -12.31 10.72
C GLU A 124 9.02 -11.89 10.14
N TYR A 125 8.22 -11.15 10.93
CA TYR A 125 6.93 -10.64 10.49
C TYR A 125 7.05 -9.62 9.33
N LEU A 126 7.98 -8.66 9.45
CA LEU A 126 8.22 -7.67 8.41
C LEU A 126 8.75 -8.30 7.13
N GLU A 127 9.64 -9.28 7.23
CA GLU A 127 10.16 -10.04 6.09
C GLU A 127 9.05 -10.83 5.38
N ALA A 128 8.15 -11.45 6.14
CA ALA A 128 6.99 -12.15 5.57
C ALA A 128 6.06 -11.20 4.80
N ILE A 129 5.78 -10.01 5.34
CA ILE A 129 4.99 -8.98 4.64
C ILE A 129 5.70 -8.51 3.39
N TYR A 130 6.96 -8.10 3.52
CA TYR A 130 7.76 -7.62 2.41
C TYR A 130 7.79 -8.66 1.28
N THR A 131 8.05 -9.92 1.60
CA THR A 131 8.08 -11.02 0.63
C THR A 131 6.72 -11.19 -0.04
N THR A 132 5.64 -11.16 0.74
CA THR A 132 4.27 -11.28 0.20
C THR A 132 3.97 -10.16 -0.79
N ILE A 133 4.26 -8.91 -0.45
CA ILE A 133 3.98 -7.78 -1.33
C ILE A 133 4.85 -7.86 -2.59
N ILE A 134 6.16 -8.05 -2.45
CA ILE A 134 7.10 -8.07 -3.58
C ILE A 134 6.81 -9.25 -4.52
N GLU A 135 6.58 -10.45 -3.99
CA GLU A 135 6.38 -11.65 -4.80
C GLU A 135 4.95 -11.78 -5.33
N LYS A 136 3.96 -11.72 -4.45
CA LYS A 136 2.56 -11.96 -4.81
C LYS A 136 1.94 -10.71 -5.41
N ASP A 137 2.04 -9.58 -4.71
CA ASP A 137 1.30 -8.39 -5.11
C ASP A 137 1.91 -7.63 -6.28
N ILE A 138 3.23 -7.75 -6.48
CA ILE A 138 3.91 -7.07 -7.58
C ILE A 138 4.40 -8.06 -8.65
N THR A 139 5.32 -8.95 -8.28
CA THR A 139 6.03 -9.79 -9.26
C THR A 139 5.08 -10.72 -10.03
N GLN A 140 4.19 -11.44 -9.31
CA GLN A 140 3.21 -12.34 -9.94
C GLN A 140 2.12 -11.55 -10.67
N ARG A 141 1.54 -10.52 -10.03
CA ARG A 141 0.47 -9.69 -10.61
C ARG A 141 0.88 -9.05 -11.94
N HIS A 142 2.07 -8.47 -12.01
CA HIS A 142 2.57 -7.78 -13.20
C HIS A 142 3.46 -8.67 -14.10
N GLN A 143 3.58 -9.96 -13.80
CA GLN A 143 4.36 -10.94 -14.58
C GLN A 143 5.80 -10.47 -14.83
N ILE A 144 6.48 -10.00 -13.78
CA ILE A 144 7.85 -9.50 -13.88
C ILE A 144 8.82 -10.67 -14.14
N ASN A 145 9.41 -10.68 -15.33
CA ASN A 145 10.33 -11.74 -15.75
C ASN A 145 11.73 -11.59 -15.12
N ASP A 146 12.29 -10.38 -15.11
CA ASP A 146 13.63 -10.13 -14.54
C ASP A 146 13.55 -9.81 -13.04
N LYS A 147 13.34 -10.87 -12.25
CA LYS A 147 13.24 -10.78 -10.78
C LYS A 147 14.52 -10.25 -10.13
N ARG A 148 15.69 -10.59 -10.69
CA ARG A 148 16.98 -10.15 -10.14
C ARG A 148 17.10 -8.64 -10.23
N ALA A 149 16.82 -8.08 -11.40
CA ALA A 149 16.92 -6.65 -11.56
C ALA A 149 15.82 -5.88 -10.82
N PHE A 150 14.60 -6.43 -10.76
CA PHE A 150 13.54 -5.85 -9.92
C PHE A 150 13.96 -5.80 -8.45
N SER A 151 14.52 -6.88 -7.90
CA SER A 151 15.06 -6.91 -6.53
C SER A 151 16.17 -5.88 -6.32
N ASN A 152 17.09 -5.73 -7.28
CA ASN A 152 18.15 -4.72 -7.22
C ASN A 152 17.58 -3.30 -7.18
N ILE A 153 16.55 -3.03 -7.99
CA ILE A 153 15.86 -1.74 -8.02
C ILE A 153 15.18 -1.47 -6.68
N VAL A 154 14.45 -2.44 -6.11
CA VAL A 154 13.81 -2.28 -4.80
C VAL A 154 14.84 -1.92 -3.73
N LYS A 155 15.94 -2.67 -3.64
CA LYS A 155 17.04 -2.40 -2.70
C LYS A 155 17.64 -1.01 -2.88
N PHE A 156 17.87 -0.59 -4.13
CA PHE A 156 18.42 0.72 -4.44
C PHE A 156 17.46 1.86 -4.04
N VAL A 157 16.16 1.70 -4.30
CA VAL A 157 15.15 2.68 -3.91
C VAL A 157 15.04 2.77 -2.40
N SER A 158 15.07 1.63 -1.68
CA SER A 158 15.09 1.59 -0.22
C SER A 158 16.30 2.32 0.37
N SER A 159 17.50 2.18 -0.22
CA SER A 159 18.69 2.89 0.26
C SER A 159 18.72 4.37 -0.14
N SER A 160 17.83 4.78 -1.04
CA SER A 160 17.75 6.13 -1.58
C SER A 160 16.53 6.92 -1.06
N ILE A 161 15.87 6.46 0.01
CA ILE A 161 14.74 7.17 0.63
C ILE A 161 15.13 8.63 0.92
N GLY A 162 14.26 9.56 0.52
CA GLY A 162 14.48 11.01 0.66
C GLY A 162 15.37 11.64 -0.43
N ASN A 163 15.95 10.85 -1.34
CA ASN A 163 16.77 11.35 -2.44
C ASN A 163 16.01 11.36 -3.77
N PRO A 164 16.36 12.26 -4.71
CA PRO A 164 15.81 12.22 -6.07
C PRO A 164 16.23 10.96 -6.83
N LEU A 165 15.28 10.34 -7.52
CA LEU A 165 15.51 9.18 -8.36
C LEU A 165 15.41 9.56 -9.84
N SER A 166 16.22 8.91 -10.69
CA SER A 166 16.16 9.06 -12.14
C SER A 166 16.16 7.67 -12.80
N PRO A 167 15.04 7.25 -13.42
CA PRO A 167 14.96 5.96 -14.12
C PRO A 167 16.05 5.78 -15.17
N SER A 168 16.40 6.86 -15.89
CA SER A 168 17.49 6.83 -16.86
C SER A 168 18.86 6.58 -16.24
N ASN A 169 19.14 7.14 -15.06
CA ASN A 169 20.39 6.88 -14.36
C ASN A 169 20.44 5.45 -13.81
N ILE A 170 19.32 4.96 -13.25
CA ILE A 170 19.23 3.57 -12.79
C ILE A 170 19.47 2.60 -13.95
N SER A 171 18.86 2.82 -15.12
CA SER A 171 19.07 2.03 -16.33
C SER A 171 20.55 1.98 -16.75
N LYS A 172 21.23 3.13 -16.73
CA LYS A 172 22.66 3.20 -17.07
C LYS A 172 23.52 2.41 -16.08
N THR A 173 23.26 2.51 -14.78
CA THR A 173 23.99 1.78 -13.75
C THR A 173 23.76 0.27 -13.85
N LEU A 174 22.52 -0.17 -14.02
CA LEU A 174 22.20 -1.59 -14.22
C LEU A 174 22.88 -2.17 -15.47
N LYS A 175 22.95 -1.38 -16.55
CA LYS A 175 23.65 -1.78 -17.77
C LYS A 175 25.16 -2.01 -17.55
N GLN A 176 25.78 -1.28 -16.63
CA GLN A 176 27.19 -1.49 -16.26
C GLN A 176 27.40 -2.83 -15.52
N ASP A 177 26.38 -3.33 -14.81
CA ASP A 177 26.36 -4.64 -14.14
C ASP A 177 25.84 -5.78 -15.06
N GLY A 178 25.76 -5.53 -16.37
CA GLY A 178 25.29 -6.51 -17.35
C GLY A 178 23.77 -6.71 -17.39
N GLN A 179 23.00 -5.90 -16.66
CA GLN A 179 21.53 -5.94 -16.65
C GLN A 179 20.96 -4.89 -17.62
N ASN A 180 20.60 -5.31 -18.83
CA ASN A 180 20.12 -4.38 -19.87
C ASN A 180 18.61 -4.12 -19.75
N ILE A 181 18.24 -3.18 -18.87
CA ILE A 181 16.84 -2.78 -18.66
C ILE A 181 16.62 -1.36 -19.12
N HIS A 182 15.59 -1.17 -19.93
CA HIS A 182 15.19 0.14 -20.44
C HIS A 182 14.57 1.01 -19.33
N HIS A 183 14.81 2.32 -19.36
CA HIS A 183 14.31 3.25 -18.34
C HIS A 183 12.79 3.19 -18.16
N THR A 184 12.02 2.99 -19.23
CA THR A 184 10.55 2.83 -19.17
C THR A 184 10.11 1.62 -18.36
N THR A 185 10.91 0.54 -18.34
CA THR A 185 10.62 -0.64 -17.51
C THR A 185 10.87 -0.32 -16.04
N ILE A 186 11.90 0.49 -15.75
CA ILE A 186 12.21 0.95 -14.39
C ILE A 186 11.10 1.88 -13.89
N GLU A 187 10.60 2.79 -14.72
CA GLU A 187 9.42 3.63 -14.40
C GLU A 187 8.24 2.76 -13.99
N LYS A 188 7.89 1.75 -14.79
CA LYS A 188 6.83 0.80 -14.44
C LYS A 188 7.08 0.08 -13.12
N TYR A 189 8.30 -0.36 -12.85
CA TYR A 189 8.63 -1.01 -11.58
C TYR A 189 8.47 -0.05 -10.39
N LEU A 190 8.83 1.22 -10.55
CA LEU A 190 8.60 2.25 -9.53
C LEU A 190 7.11 2.52 -9.34
N GLU A 191 6.33 2.58 -10.42
CA GLU A 191 4.87 2.70 -10.37
C GLU A 191 4.24 1.54 -9.60
N TYR A 192 4.60 0.29 -9.89
CA TYR A 192 4.07 -0.88 -9.18
C TYR A 192 4.37 -0.85 -7.67
N LEU A 193 5.57 -0.40 -7.29
CA LEU A 193 5.95 -0.26 -5.89
C LEU A 193 5.17 0.86 -5.16
N VAL A 194 4.79 1.90 -5.88
CA VAL A 194 3.93 2.97 -5.35
C VAL A 194 2.49 2.50 -5.24
N GLU A 195 1.98 1.80 -6.27
CA GLU A 195 0.63 1.22 -6.27
C GLU A 195 0.43 0.19 -5.17
N SER A 196 1.49 -0.55 -4.79
CA SER A 196 1.47 -1.51 -3.69
C SER A 196 1.75 -0.89 -2.31
N PHE A 197 1.78 0.45 -2.20
CA PHE A 197 2.10 1.19 -0.97
C PHE A 197 3.46 0.86 -0.32
N VAL A 198 4.39 0.26 -1.07
CA VAL A 198 5.76 0.00 -0.57
C VAL A 198 6.54 1.30 -0.50
N PHE A 199 6.33 2.20 -1.47
CA PHE A 199 6.89 3.55 -1.47
C PHE A 199 5.82 4.59 -1.71
N TYR A 200 6.05 5.80 -1.19
CA TYR A 200 5.24 6.97 -1.48
C TYR A 200 6.06 7.96 -2.32
N LYS A 201 5.56 8.30 -3.52
CA LYS A 201 6.21 9.30 -4.38
C LYS A 201 5.98 10.69 -3.80
N VAL A 202 7.06 11.44 -3.61
CA VAL A 202 7.00 12.87 -3.27
C VAL A 202 7.41 13.68 -4.50
N ASN A 203 6.50 14.52 -4.99
CA ASN A 203 6.80 15.42 -6.10
C ASN A 203 7.60 16.63 -5.63
N ARG A 204 8.52 17.11 -6.47
CA ARG A 204 9.26 18.34 -6.18
C ARG A 204 8.32 19.54 -6.25
N PHE A 205 8.24 20.29 -5.16
CA PHE A 205 7.33 21.44 -5.04
C PHE A 205 7.87 22.73 -5.70
N ASP A 206 9.19 22.95 -5.72
CA ASP A 206 9.81 24.17 -6.27
C ASP A 206 10.22 24.03 -7.76
N LEU A 207 9.26 23.69 -8.61
CA LEU A 207 9.48 23.58 -10.05
C LEU A 207 8.67 24.63 -10.80
N LYS A 208 9.36 25.52 -11.53
CA LYS A 208 8.75 26.55 -12.38
C LYS A 208 8.99 26.28 -13.87
N GLY A 209 7.96 26.52 -14.69
CA GLY A 209 8.04 26.45 -16.15
C GLY A 209 8.40 25.05 -16.67
N LYS A 210 9.30 24.96 -17.66
CA LYS A 210 9.74 23.69 -18.26
C LYS A 210 10.28 22.66 -17.25
N LYS A 211 10.67 23.08 -16.04
CA LYS A 211 11.12 22.18 -14.98
C LYS A 211 10.00 21.28 -14.43
N GLN A 212 8.73 21.65 -14.60
CA GLN A 212 7.59 20.78 -14.25
C GLN A 212 7.48 19.56 -15.18
N LEU A 213 7.93 19.68 -16.44
CA LEU A 213 7.91 18.57 -17.42
C LEU A 213 8.98 17.50 -17.14
N ALA A 214 9.82 17.68 -16.12
CA ALA A 214 10.92 16.79 -15.76
C ALA A 214 10.62 15.93 -14.51
N THR A 215 9.36 15.83 -14.08
CA THR A 215 8.92 15.17 -12.82
C THR A 215 7.97 14.01 -13.06
#